data_AF-A0A2J8QKL1-F1
#
_entry.id   AF-A0A2J8QKL1-F1
#
_cell.length_a   1.000
_cell.length_b   1.000
_cell.length_c   1.000
_cell.angle_alpha   90.00
_cell.angle_beta   90.00
_cell.angle_gamma   90.00
#
_symmetry.space_group_name_H-M   'P 1'
#
loop_
_entity.id
_entity.type
_entity.pdbx_description
1 polymer ?
#
loop_
_entity_poly.entity_id
_entity_poly.type
_entity_poly.pdbx_seq_one_letter_code
_entity_poly.pdbx_strand_id
1 'polypeptide(L)'
;MPYGGRGDPVSVSRVISAMVNSLDDNGVLIGNWSGDYSRGTNPSAWVGSVEILLSYLRTGYSVPYGQCWVFAGVTTTVLRCLGLATRTVTNFNSAHDTDTSLTMDIYFDENMKPLEHLNHDSVWNFHVWNDCWMKRPDLPSGFDGWQVVDATPQETSSGIFCCGPCSVESIKNGLVYMKYDTPFIFAEVNSDKVYWQRQDDGSFKIVYV
;
A
#
# COMPACT_ATOMS: atom_id res chain seq x y z
N MET A 1 -15.40 12.34 7.26
CA MET A 1 -14.97 12.35 8.68
C MET A 1 -15.67 13.47 9.46
N PRO A 2 -16.36 13.14 10.58
CA PRO A 2 -16.97 14.12 11.50
C PRO A 2 -15.95 15.12 12.08
N TYR A 3 -16.40 16.30 12.50
CA TYR A 3 -15.52 17.35 13.05
C TYR A 3 -14.66 16.86 14.23
N GLY A 4 -15.24 16.06 15.13
CA GLY A 4 -14.54 15.54 16.31
C GLY A 4 -13.35 14.62 16.00
N GLY A 5 -13.32 13.96 14.82
CA GLY A 5 -12.21 13.10 14.43
C GLY A 5 -11.02 13.85 13.81
N ARG A 6 -11.16 15.13 13.50
CA ARG A 6 -10.13 15.91 12.77
C ARG A 6 -8.92 16.28 13.60
N GLY A 7 -9.01 16.15 14.93
CA GLY A 7 -7.89 16.36 15.85
C GLY A 7 -7.13 15.08 16.21
N ASP A 8 -7.61 13.91 15.77
CA ASP A 8 -6.97 12.63 16.04
C ASP A 8 -6.04 12.25 14.87
N PRO A 9 -4.71 12.18 15.08
CA PRO A 9 -3.76 11.85 14.02
C PRO A 9 -4.01 10.46 13.41
N VAL A 10 -4.54 9.51 14.19
CA VAL A 10 -4.84 8.14 13.73
C VAL A 10 -5.97 8.18 12.70
N SER A 11 -7.09 8.84 13.04
CA SER A 11 -8.22 9.04 12.14
C SER A 11 -7.83 9.85 10.91
N VAL A 12 -7.07 10.94 11.09
CA VAL A 12 -6.63 11.80 9.99
C VAL A 12 -5.75 11.03 9.02
N SER A 13 -4.72 10.31 9.47
CA SER A 13 -3.82 9.59 8.57
C SER A 13 -4.54 8.49 7.79
N ARG A 14 -5.46 7.77 8.44
CA ARG A 14 -6.26 6.75 7.78
C ARG A 14 -7.14 7.34 6.68
N VAL A 15 -7.83 8.44 6.95
CA VAL A 15 -8.65 9.14 5.94
C VAL A 15 -7.78 9.67 4.80
N ILE A 16 -6.59 10.20 5.07
CA ILE A 16 -5.69 10.67 4.02
C ILE A 16 -5.23 9.50 3.13
N SER A 17 -4.94 8.33 3.69
CA SER A 17 -4.56 7.16 2.87
C SER A 17 -5.66 6.76 1.88
N ALA A 18 -6.94 6.87 2.28
CA ALA A 18 -8.08 6.62 1.39
C ALA A 18 -8.26 7.74 0.35
N MET A 19 -8.22 9.00 0.77
CA MET A 19 -8.55 10.15 -0.08
C MET A 19 -7.48 10.49 -1.12
N VAL A 20 -6.27 9.98 -0.97
CA VAL A 20 -5.19 10.24 -1.93
C VAL A 20 -5.35 9.41 -3.20
N ASN A 21 -5.96 8.22 -3.14
CA ASN A 21 -6.32 7.43 -4.32
C ASN A 21 -7.80 7.63 -4.72
N SER A 22 -8.15 7.30 -5.95
CA SER A 22 -9.46 7.62 -6.53
C SER A 22 -10.50 6.50 -6.52
N LEU A 23 -10.21 5.30 -6.01
CA LEU A 23 -11.03 4.12 -6.29
C LEU A 23 -12.43 4.17 -5.66
N ASP A 24 -12.56 4.73 -4.45
CA ASP A 24 -13.84 4.72 -3.72
C ASP A 24 -14.48 6.11 -3.60
N ASP A 25 -13.69 7.12 -3.22
CA ASP A 25 -14.19 8.43 -2.78
C ASP A 25 -13.92 9.57 -3.78
N ASN A 26 -13.61 9.26 -5.06
CA ASN A 26 -13.15 10.24 -6.05
C ASN A 26 -11.97 11.09 -5.52
N GLY A 27 -11.02 10.44 -4.84
CA GLY A 27 -9.84 11.07 -4.27
C GLY A 27 -8.84 11.60 -5.31
N VAL A 28 -7.65 11.96 -4.86
CA VAL A 28 -6.76 12.86 -5.60
C VAL A 28 -6.21 12.25 -6.89
N LEU A 29 -5.70 11.02 -6.86
CA LEU A 29 -4.92 10.41 -7.94
C LEU A 29 -5.57 9.14 -8.49
N ILE A 30 -5.55 9.01 -9.82
CA ILE A 30 -5.90 7.77 -10.51
C ILE A 30 -4.63 6.93 -10.68
N GLY A 31 -4.63 5.70 -10.17
CA GLY A 31 -3.52 4.75 -10.35
C GLY A 31 -3.45 4.18 -11.76
N ASN A 32 -2.26 4.02 -12.34
CA ASN A 32 -2.10 3.33 -13.62
C ASN A 32 -0.69 2.69 -13.76
N TRP A 33 -0.67 1.38 -14.00
CA TRP A 33 0.53 0.57 -14.23
C TRP A 33 0.56 -0.13 -15.59
N SER A 34 -0.37 0.21 -16.50
CA SER A 34 -0.47 -0.46 -17.81
C SER A 34 0.67 -0.12 -18.77
N GLY A 35 1.39 0.99 -18.53
CA GLY A 35 2.36 1.56 -19.47
C GLY A 35 1.74 2.49 -20.53
N ASP A 36 0.41 2.50 -20.69
CA ASP A 36 -0.30 3.46 -21.52
C ASP A 36 -0.84 4.62 -20.67
N TYR A 37 -0.25 5.80 -20.88
CA TYR A 37 -0.62 7.04 -20.19
C TYR A 37 -1.21 8.09 -21.14
N SER A 38 -1.66 7.69 -22.33
CA SER A 38 -2.14 8.60 -23.39
C SER A 38 -3.26 9.55 -22.97
N ARG A 39 -4.01 9.21 -21.91
CA ARG A 39 -5.14 9.99 -21.39
C ARG A 39 -4.80 10.82 -20.14
N GLY A 40 -3.53 10.93 -19.77
CA GLY A 40 -3.09 11.67 -18.59
C GLY A 40 -1.60 11.94 -18.58
N THR A 41 -1.08 12.19 -17.39
CA THR A 41 0.36 12.41 -17.19
C THR A 41 1.03 11.10 -16.87
N ASN A 42 2.15 10.80 -17.54
CA ASN A 42 3.00 9.67 -17.18
C ASN A 42 3.45 9.84 -15.71
N PRO A 43 3.26 8.84 -14.83
CA PRO A 43 3.64 8.93 -13.41
C PRO A 43 5.10 9.35 -13.16
N SER A 44 6.01 9.04 -14.09
CA SER A 44 7.44 9.41 -14.01
C SER A 44 7.72 10.87 -14.38
N ALA A 45 6.76 11.60 -14.96
CA ALA A 45 6.92 13.01 -15.32
C ALA A 45 6.68 13.97 -14.15
N TRP A 46 6.04 13.49 -13.07
CA TRP A 46 5.79 14.32 -11.89
C TRP A 46 7.10 14.65 -11.15
N VAL A 47 7.32 15.92 -10.88
CA VAL A 47 8.47 16.42 -10.09
C VAL A 47 8.10 16.86 -8.68
N GLY A 48 6.81 16.80 -8.33
CA GLY A 48 6.30 17.16 -7.00
C GLY A 48 4.78 17.13 -6.89
N SER A 49 4.26 17.29 -5.67
CA SER A 49 2.83 17.13 -5.36
C SER A 49 1.98 18.38 -5.61
N VAL A 50 2.59 19.55 -5.74
CA VAL A 50 1.88 20.83 -5.82
C VAL A 50 0.98 20.90 -7.05
N GLU A 51 1.50 20.51 -8.21
CA GLU A 51 0.72 20.55 -9.46
C GLU A 51 -0.48 19.60 -9.41
N ILE A 52 -0.28 18.39 -8.88
CA ILE A 52 -1.33 17.38 -8.69
C ILE A 52 -2.43 17.95 -7.79
N LEU A 53 -2.07 18.44 -6.59
CA LEU A 53 -3.04 18.94 -5.61
C LEU A 53 -3.78 20.19 -6.12
N LEU A 54 -3.09 21.12 -6.78
CA LEU A 54 -3.73 22.29 -7.38
C LEU A 54 -4.63 21.93 -8.55
N SER A 55 -4.27 20.91 -9.35
CA SER A 55 -5.12 20.40 -10.41
C SER A 55 -6.42 19.84 -9.82
N TYR A 56 -6.31 18.93 -8.85
CA TYR A 56 -7.47 18.36 -8.15
C TYR A 56 -8.38 19.44 -7.55
N LEU A 57 -7.78 20.44 -6.87
CA LEU A 57 -8.54 21.55 -6.28
C LEU A 57 -9.27 22.41 -7.33
N ARG A 58 -8.64 22.70 -8.47
CA ARG A 58 -9.22 23.56 -9.52
C ARG A 58 -10.30 22.84 -10.32
N THR A 59 -10.11 21.57 -10.62
CA THR A 59 -11.01 20.82 -11.51
C THR A 59 -12.10 20.09 -10.75
N GLY A 60 -11.86 19.73 -9.49
CA GLY A 60 -12.73 18.85 -8.71
C GLY A 60 -12.70 17.38 -9.18
N TYR A 61 -11.79 17.02 -10.08
CA TYR A 61 -11.66 15.67 -10.64
C TYR A 61 -10.31 15.05 -10.28
N SER A 62 -10.31 13.73 -10.06
CA SER A 62 -9.09 12.94 -9.85
C SER A 62 -8.08 13.13 -10.98
N VAL A 63 -6.81 13.16 -10.63
CA VAL A 63 -5.70 13.50 -11.53
C VAL A 63 -5.06 12.21 -12.09
N PRO A 64 -5.08 11.99 -13.41
CA PRO A 64 -4.36 10.87 -14.04
C PRO A 64 -2.90 11.27 -14.34
N TYR A 65 -1.87 10.46 -14.05
CA TYR A 65 -1.87 9.21 -13.30
C TYR A 65 -0.81 9.21 -12.20
N GLY A 66 -0.95 8.32 -11.23
CA GLY A 66 0.04 8.06 -10.18
C GLY A 66 0.47 6.59 -10.14
N GLN A 67 1.65 6.37 -9.58
CA GLN A 67 2.12 5.07 -9.07
C GLN A 67 2.58 5.26 -7.61
N CYS A 68 3.02 4.19 -6.94
CA CYS A 68 3.26 4.18 -5.49
C CYS A 68 4.07 5.40 -4.98
N TRP A 69 5.17 5.76 -5.63
CA TRP A 69 5.97 6.93 -5.22
C TRP A 69 5.25 8.28 -5.40
N VAL A 70 4.34 8.38 -6.37
CA VAL A 70 3.51 9.58 -6.59
C VAL A 70 2.46 9.69 -5.49
N PHE A 71 1.78 8.59 -5.16
CA PHE A 71 0.86 8.52 -4.02
C PHE A 71 1.57 8.89 -2.73
N ALA A 72 2.72 8.27 -2.44
CA ALA A 72 3.50 8.54 -1.25
C ALA A 72 4.01 10.00 -1.19
N GLY A 73 4.39 10.59 -2.33
CA GLY A 73 4.77 12.00 -2.40
C GLY A 73 3.61 12.95 -2.04
N VAL A 74 2.43 12.70 -2.60
CA VAL A 74 1.20 13.46 -2.27
C VAL A 74 0.83 13.28 -0.81
N THR A 75 0.82 12.06 -0.29
CA THR A 75 0.54 11.76 1.13
C THR A 75 1.52 12.48 2.06
N THR A 76 2.83 12.45 1.77
CA THR A 76 3.84 13.22 2.54
C THR A 76 3.50 14.70 2.56
N THR A 77 3.15 15.28 1.41
CA THR A 77 2.81 16.71 1.31
C THR A 77 1.59 17.05 2.17
N VAL A 78 0.52 16.26 2.06
CA VAL A 78 -0.74 16.51 2.78
C VAL A 78 -0.54 16.34 4.30
N LEU A 79 0.08 15.24 4.76
CA LEU A 79 0.28 15.00 6.19
C LEU A 79 1.22 16.03 6.83
N ARG A 80 2.31 16.41 6.15
CA ARG A 80 3.19 17.48 6.64
C ARG A 80 2.50 18.84 6.69
N CYS A 81 1.66 19.15 5.69
CA CYS A 81 0.86 20.38 5.67
C CYS A 81 -0.09 20.45 6.88
N LEU A 82 -0.63 19.30 7.30
CA LEU A 82 -1.48 19.18 8.49
C LEU A 82 -0.69 19.15 9.82
N GLY A 83 0.65 19.24 9.78
CA GLY A 83 1.50 19.26 10.97
C GLY A 83 1.91 17.88 11.50
N LEU A 84 1.63 16.81 10.75
CA LEU A 84 2.07 15.46 11.11
C LEU A 84 3.48 15.22 10.56
N ALA A 85 4.39 14.78 11.43
CA ALA A 85 5.74 14.44 10.99
C ALA A 85 5.69 13.15 10.16
N THR A 86 5.97 13.27 8.87
CA THR A 86 5.85 12.17 7.90
C THR A 86 7.11 12.06 7.05
N ARG A 87 7.54 10.84 6.76
CA ARG A 87 8.62 10.52 5.80
C ARG A 87 8.16 9.47 4.81
N THR A 88 8.79 9.46 3.63
CA THR A 88 8.57 8.43 2.61
C THR A 88 9.56 7.29 2.83
N VAL A 89 9.11 6.05 2.67
CA VAL A 89 9.91 4.83 2.83
C VAL A 89 9.81 4.01 1.54
N THR A 90 10.92 3.43 1.12
CA THR A 90 10.99 2.54 -0.04
C THR A 90 11.35 1.14 0.43
N ASN A 91 10.52 0.17 0.05
CA ASN A 91 10.77 -1.25 0.23
C ASN A 91 11.20 -1.85 -1.11
N PHE A 92 12.29 -2.61 -1.12
CA PHE A 92 12.77 -3.31 -2.32
C PHE A 92 12.32 -4.76 -2.28
N ASN A 93 11.97 -5.32 -3.43
CA ASN A 93 11.34 -6.64 -3.52
C ASN A 93 10.07 -6.76 -2.65
N SER A 94 9.20 -5.74 -2.71
CA SER A 94 7.98 -5.69 -1.90
C SER A 94 7.02 -6.76 -2.38
N ALA A 95 6.64 -7.67 -1.49
CA ALA A 95 5.59 -8.63 -1.78
C ALA A 95 4.23 -7.92 -1.82
N HIS A 96 3.35 -8.36 -2.71
CA HIS A 96 1.94 -8.03 -2.70
C HIS A 96 1.18 -9.35 -2.56
N ASP A 97 0.97 -9.74 -1.31
CA ASP A 97 0.20 -10.91 -0.89
C ASP A 97 -1.29 -10.58 -0.99
N THR A 98 -1.99 -11.27 -1.88
CA THR A 98 -3.41 -11.03 -2.18
C THR A 98 -4.36 -11.93 -1.41
N ASP A 99 -3.86 -12.94 -0.69
CA ASP A 99 -4.69 -13.94 0.00
C ASP A 99 -4.45 -14.00 1.52
N THR A 100 -3.59 -13.14 2.06
CA THR A 100 -3.24 -13.05 3.49
C THR A 100 -2.58 -14.32 4.04
N SER A 101 -1.98 -15.14 3.17
CA SER A 101 -1.27 -16.35 3.57
C SER A 101 0.06 -16.06 4.27
N LEU A 102 0.57 -14.82 4.20
CA LEU A 102 1.94 -14.43 4.58
C LEU A 102 3.02 -15.17 3.77
N THR A 103 2.60 -15.79 2.68
CA THR A 103 3.47 -16.42 1.69
C THR A 103 3.16 -15.81 0.34
N MET A 104 4.12 -15.89 -0.56
CA MET A 104 3.91 -15.55 -1.95
C MET A 104 4.03 -16.83 -2.77
N ASP A 105 2.92 -17.29 -3.32
CA ASP A 105 2.87 -18.56 -4.02
C ASP A 105 3.13 -18.38 -5.51
N ILE A 106 4.16 -19.05 -6.02
CA ILE A 106 4.55 -19.03 -7.43
C ILE A 106 4.36 -20.44 -8.01
N TYR A 107 3.35 -20.59 -8.84
CA TYR A 107 2.95 -21.83 -9.48
C TYR A 107 3.59 -22.01 -10.86
N PHE A 108 4.09 -23.23 -11.08
CA PHE A 108 4.67 -23.70 -12.33
C PHE A 108 3.97 -24.96 -12.81
N ASP A 109 3.98 -25.16 -14.13
CA ASP A 109 3.58 -26.41 -14.75
C ASP A 109 4.64 -27.51 -14.54
N GLU A 110 4.34 -28.70 -15.06
CA GLU A 110 5.20 -29.88 -14.97
C GLU A 110 6.61 -29.63 -15.57
N ASN A 111 6.74 -28.66 -16.47
CA ASN A 111 7.98 -28.29 -17.17
C ASN A 111 8.66 -27.04 -16.59
N MET A 112 8.29 -26.61 -15.37
CA MET A 112 8.82 -25.38 -14.74
C MET A 112 8.50 -24.10 -15.53
N LYS A 113 7.40 -24.07 -16.28
CA LYS A 113 6.89 -22.84 -16.90
C LYS A 113 5.85 -22.19 -15.97
N PRO A 114 5.90 -20.86 -15.75
CA PRO A 114 4.92 -20.17 -14.91
C PRO A 114 3.47 -20.37 -15.37
N LEU A 115 2.58 -20.62 -14.40
CA LEU A 115 1.14 -20.70 -14.61
C LEU A 115 0.51 -19.32 -14.31
N GLU A 116 0.52 -18.43 -15.31
CA GLU A 116 0.07 -17.03 -15.17
C GLU A 116 -1.35 -16.86 -14.59
N HIS A 117 -2.23 -17.83 -14.79
CA HIS A 117 -3.60 -17.79 -14.27
C HIS A 117 -3.73 -18.18 -12.79
N LEU A 118 -2.64 -18.66 -12.16
CA LEU A 118 -2.57 -18.96 -10.73
C LEU A 118 -1.67 -17.97 -9.99
N ASN A 119 -0.75 -17.28 -10.69
CA ASN A 119 0.21 -16.36 -10.11
C ASN A 119 -0.38 -14.95 -10.00
N HIS A 120 -1.32 -14.76 -9.07
CA HIS A 120 -1.93 -13.47 -8.79
C HIS A 120 -1.07 -12.58 -7.89
N ASP A 121 -0.28 -13.18 -7.00
CA ASP A 121 0.69 -12.46 -6.19
C ASP A 121 1.82 -11.89 -7.06
N SER A 122 2.33 -10.72 -6.67
CA SER A 122 3.41 -10.06 -7.40
C SER A 122 4.50 -9.55 -6.46
N VAL A 123 5.75 -9.63 -6.92
CA VAL A 123 6.87 -8.95 -6.28
C VAL A 123 7.13 -7.67 -7.04
N TRP A 124 6.89 -6.56 -6.39
CA TRP A 124 7.28 -5.26 -6.89
C TRP A 124 8.79 -5.13 -6.76
N ASN A 125 9.46 -4.69 -7.83
CA ASN A 125 10.87 -4.32 -7.79
C ASN A 125 11.17 -3.35 -6.64
N PHE A 126 10.28 -2.37 -6.45
CA PHE A 126 10.18 -1.59 -5.23
C PHE A 126 8.74 -1.12 -5.03
N HIS A 127 8.39 -0.86 -3.78
CA HIS A 127 7.15 -0.20 -3.38
C HIS A 127 7.46 0.97 -2.44
N VAL A 128 6.59 1.97 -2.41
CA VAL A 128 6.81 3.21 -1.66
C VAL A 128 5.57 3.58 -0.88
N TRP A 129 5.72 3.77 0.43
CA TRP A 129 4.68 4.22 1.37
C TRP A 129 5.19 5.35 2.27
N ASN A 130 4.42 5.69 3.31
CA ASN A 130 4.75 6.72 4.28
C ASN A 130 4.84 6.18 5.71
N ASP A 131 5.81 6.67 6.49
CA ASP A 131 5.78 6.57 7.94
C ASP A 131 5.30 7.91 8.52
N CYS A 132 4.30 7.88 9.40
CA CYS A 132 3.75 9.05 10.08
C CYS A 132 3.92 8.90 11.60
N TRP A 133 4.53 9.89 12.25
CA TRP A 133 4.82 9.84 13.70
C TRP A 133 3.62 10.29 14.52
N MET A 134 3.11 9.42 15.38
CA MET A 134 2.00 9.72 16.28
C MET A 134 2.00 8.82 17.50
N LYS A 135 1.20 9.19 18.51
CA LYS A 135 0.83 8.27 19.59
C LYS A 135 -0.27 7.32 19.13
N ARG A 136 -0.34 6.14 19.73
CA ARG A 136 -1.36 5.12 19.54
C ARG A 136 -2.08 4.83 20.86
N PRO A 137 -2.84 5.80 21.41
CA PRO A 137 -3.60 5.58 22.65
C PRO A 137 -4.69 4.52 22.49
N ASP A 138 -4.98 4.14 21.25
CA ASP A 138 -5.91 3.10 20.84
C ASP A 138 -5.28 1.69 20.80
N LEU A 139 -3.99 1.56 21.13
CA LEU A 139 -3.21 0.33 21.28
C LEU A 139 -2.60 0.23 22.70
N PRO A 140 -2.08 -0.95 23.11
CA PRO A 140 -1.27 -1.06 24.33
C PRO A 140 -0.02 -0.16 24.31
N SER A 141 0.59 0.06 25.47
CA SER A 141 1.84 0.81 25.56
C SER A 141 2.96 0.14 24.75
N GLY A 142 3.75 0.94 24.03
CA GLY A 142 4.90 0.47 23.25
C GLY A 142 4.74 0.58 21.73
N PHE A 143 3.53 0.92 21.25
CA PHE A 143 3.23 1.02 19.81
C PHE A 143 3.16 2.45 19.25
N ASP A 144 3.50 3.45 20.08
CA ASP A 144 3.71 4.83 19.67
C ASP A 144 4.86 4.96 18.65
N GLY A 145 4.98 6.12 18.00
CA GLY A 145 6.09 6.45 17.11
C GLY A 145 5.70 6.35 15.64
N TRP A 146 6.58 5.78 14.80
CA TRP A 146 6.34 5.66 13.36
C TRP A 146 5.23 4.65 13.06
N GLN A 147 4.24 5.10 12.27
CA GLN A 147 3.15 4.28 11.77
C GLN A 147 3.18 4.26 10.25
N VAL A 148 3.14 3.07 9.65
CA VAL A 148 3.01 2.87 8.20
C VAL A 148 1.62 3.34 7.76
N VAL A 149 1.59 4.16 6.71
CA VAL A 149 0.40 4.66 6.03
C VAL A 149 0.67 4.52 4.55
N ASP A 150 -0.14 3.72 3.85
CA ASP A 150 -0.01 3.52 2.41
C ASP A 150 -1.30 3.93 1.70
N ALA A 151 -1.14 4.86 0.76
CA ALA A 151 -2.23 5.39 -0.06
C ALA A 151 -2.34 4.70 -1.42
N THR A 152 -1.40 3.80 -1.74
CA THR A 152 -1.45 2.99 -2.96
C THR A 152 -2.59 1.98 -2.82
N PRO A 153 -3.55 1.97 -3.75
CA PRO A 153 -4.69 1.07 -3.66
C PRO A 153 -4.27 -0.36 -4.04
N GLN A 154 -3.82 -1.11 -3.04
CA GLN A 154 -3.40 -2.51 -3.14
C GLN A 154 -4.55 -3.42 -2.67
N GLU A 155 -4.76 -3.46 -1.35
CA GLU A 155 -5.82 -4.22 -0.70
C GLU A 155 -6.88 -3.33 -0.06
N THR A 156 -8.09 -3.87 0.10
CA THR A 156 -9.17 -3.15 0.79
C THR A 156 -9.12 -3.42 2.29
N SER A 157 -9.26 -2.36 3.09
CA SER A 157 -9.41 -2.44 4.54
C SER A 157 -10.83 -2.07 4.92
N SER A 158 -11.61 -3.07 5.35
CA SER A 158 -13.07 -2.92 5.58
C SER A 158 -13.83 -2.42 4.33
N GLY A 159 -13.42 -2.87 3.14
CA GLY A 159 -14.07 -2.55 1.87
C GLY A 159 -13.70 -1.19 1.27
N ILE A 160 -12.67 -0.51 1.80
CA ILE A 160 -12.15 0.76 1.29
C ILE A 160 -10.66 0.59 0.99
N PHE A 161 -10.17 1.10 -0.14
CA PHE A 161 -8.76 1.14 -0.52
C PHE A 161 -8.01 2.15 0.34
N CYS A 162 -7.58 1.69 1.52
CA CYS A 162 -6.80 2.44 2.48
C CYS A 162 -5.94 1.48 3.31
N CYS A 163 -4.80 1.95 3.81
CA CYS A 163 -3.89 1.11 4.57
C CYS A 163 -3.20 1.91 5.70
N GLY A 164 -3.26 1.35 6.90
CA GLY A 164 -2.72 1.94 8.12
C GLY A 164 -3.67 2.91 8.83
N PRO A 165 -3.20 3.65 9.86
CA PRO A 165 -1.83 3.65 10.38
C PRO A 165 -1.49 2.35 11.14
N CYS A 166 -0.42 1.67 10.72
CA CYS A 166 0.08 0.45 11.35
C CYS A 166 1.37 0.72 12.12
N SER A 167 1.49 0.26 13.37
CA SER A 167 2.71 0.49 14.13
C SER A 167 3.87 -0.32 13.56
N VAL A 168 4.98 0.35 13.26
CA VAL A 168 6.23 -0.31 12.82
C VAL A 168 6.72 -1.30 13.88
N GLU A 169 6.46 -1.04 15.16
CA GLU A 169 6.79 -1.96 16.24
C GLU A 169 5.91 -3.23 16.19
N SER A 170 4.64 -3.12 15.79
CA SER A 170 3.78 -4.31 15.58
C SER A 170 4.33 -5.18 14.46
N ILE A 171 4.72 -4.58 13.33
CA ILE A 171 5.29 -5.29 12.18
C ILE A 171 6.58 -6.01 12.60
N LYS A 172 7.52 -5.27 13.22
CA LYS A 172 8.81 -5.80 13.65
C LYS A 172 8.71 -7.00 14.59
N ASN A 173 7.71 -7.02 15.48
CA ASN A 173 7.50 -8.11 16.42
C ASN A 173 6.51 -9.18 15.91
N GLY A 174 6.07 -9.11 14.65
CA GLY A 174 5.14 -10.07 14.07
C GLY A 174 3.74 -10.08 14.71
N LEU A 175 3.32 -8.96 15.31
CA LEU A 175 2.02 -8.85 16.00
C LEU A 175 0.91 -8.50 15.01
N VAL A 176 0.71 -9.38 14.02
CA VAL A 176 -0.19 -9.17 12.87
C VAL A 176 -1.66 -8.98 13.24
N TYR A 177 -2.08 -9.38 14.44
CA TYR A 177 -3.44 -9.14 14.94
C TYR A 177 -3.72 -7.67 15.33
N MET A 178 -2.67 -6.83 15.40
CA MET A 178 -2.82 -5.42 15.75
C MET A 178 -3.46 -4.65 14.61
N LYS A 179 -4.28 -3.65 14.95
CA LYS A 179 -4.80 -2.70 13.97
C LYS A 179 -3.75 -1.60 13.65
N TYR A 180 -3.73 -1.05 12.44
CA TYR A 180 -4.56 -1.40 11.27
C TYR A 180 -3.71 -2.16 10.27
N ASP A 181 -4.31 -3.08 9.51
CA ASP A 181 -3.74 -3.66 8.29
C ASP A 181 -2.36 -4.33 8.48
N THR A 182 -2.01 -4.69 9.72
CA THR A 182 -0.71 -5.28 10.05
C THR A 182 -0.39 -6.58 9.30
N PRO A 183 -1.34 -7.52 9.06
CA PRO A 183 -1.04 -8.73 8.30
C PRO A 183 -0.53 -8.41 6.89
N PHE A 184 -1.23 -7.50 6.20
CA PHE A 184 -0.86 -7.07 4.85
C PHE A 184 0.52 -6.41 4.83
N ILE A 185 0.73 -5.40 5.68
CA ILE A 185 2.01 -4.67 5.71
C ILE A 185 3.17 -5.58 6.16
N PHE A 186 2.90 -6.54 7.05
CA PHE A 186 3.88 -7.55 7.43
C PHE A 186 4.26 -8.42 6.23
N ALA A 187 3.28 -8.90 5.45
CA ALA A 187 3.52 -9.67 4.24
C ALA A 187 4.41 -8.91 3.24
N GLU A 188 4.18 -7.60 3.05
CA GLU A 188 4.98 -6.76 2.14
C GLU A 188 6.49 -6.81 2.42
N VAL A 189 6.90 -7.02 3.68
CA VAL A 189 8.31 -7.02 4.12
C VAL A 189 8.83 -8.39 4.56
N ASN A 190 7.96 -9.38 4.77
CA ASN A 190 8.31 -10.65 5.41
C ASN A 190 7.76 -11.91 4.73
N SER A 191 7.02 -11.81 3.62
CA SER A 191 6.52 -13.02 2.94
C SER A 191 7.64 -13.89 2.38
N ASP A 192 7.56 -15.19 2.67
CA ASP A 192 8.39 -16.21 2.03
C ASP A 192 7.87 -16.49 0.61
N LYS A 193 8.78 -16.68 -0.36
CA LYS A 193 8.39 -17.04 -1.73
C LYS A 193 8.35 -18.55 -1.86
N VAL A 194 7.17 -19.12 -1.96
CA VAL A 194 6.99 -20.57 -2.08
C VAL A 194 6.77 -20.92 -3.54
N TYR A 195 7.63 -21.78 -4.08
CA TYR A 195 7.58 -22.20 -5.48
C TYR A 195 6.91 -23.57 -5.54
N TRP A 196 5.79 -23.64 -6.24
CA TRP A 196 4.96 -24.83 -6.40
C TRP A 196 5.07 -25.37 -7.82
N GLN A 197 5.41 -26.65 -7.98
CA GLN A 197 5.42 -27.32 -9.27
C GLN A 197 4.23 -28.29 -9.37
N ARG A 198 3.47 -28.18 -10.47
CA ARG A 198 2.43 -29.14 -10.82
C ARG A 198 3.03 -30.52 -11.07
N GLN A 199 2.41 -31.55 -10.53
CA GLN A 199 2.78 -32.94 -10.70
C GLN A 199 1.87 -33.61 -11.74
N ASP A 200 2.28 -34.77 -12.26
CA ASP A 200 1.54 -35.52 -13.30
C ASP A 200 0.11 -35.90 -12.87
N ASP A 201 -0.15 -36.03 -11.57
CA ASP A 201 -1.47 -36.31 -11.00
C ASP A 201 -2.36 -35.06 -10.83
N GLY A 202 -1.85 -33.89 -11.21
CA GLY A 202 -2.50 -32.59 -11.10
C GLY A 202 -2.35 -31.90 -9.74
N SER A 203 -1.69 -32.52 -8.76
CA SER A 203 -1.37 -31.88 -7.47
C SER A 203 -0.21 -30.90 -7.59
N PHE A 204 -0.01 -30.08 -6.56
CA PHE A 204 1.14 -29.17 -6.45
C PHE A 204 2.08 -29.60 -5.33
N LYS A 205 3.38 -29.49 -5.58
CA LYS A 205 4.43 -29.77 -4.60
C LYS A 205 5.38 -28.59 -4.48
N ILE A 206 5.76 -28.26 -3.25
CA ILE A 206 6.81 -27.26 -2.99
C ILE A 206 8.15 -27.78 -3.54
N VAL A 207 8.78 -26.97 -4.39
CA VAL A 207 10.10 -27.25 -4.96
C VAL A 207 11.18 -26.31 -4.42
N TYR A 208 10.80 -25.14 -3.91
CA TYR A 208 11.71 -24.17 -3.30
C TYR A 208 10.94 -23.23 -2.36
N VAL A 209 11.62 -22.77 -1.31
CA VAL A 209 11.21 -21.66 -0.42
C VAL A 209 12.39 -20.71 -0.29
#